data_AF-A0A563F1P6-F1
#
_entry.id   AF-A0A563F1P6-F1
#
_cell.length_a   1.000
_cell.length_b   1.000
_cell.length_c   1.000
_cell.angle_alpha   90.00
_cell.angle_beta   90.00
_cell.angle_gamma   90.00
#
_symmetry.space_group_name_H-M   'P 1'
#
loop_
_entity.id
_entity.type
_entity.pdbx_description
1 polymer ?
#
loop_
_entity_poly.entity_id
_entity_poly.type
_entity_poly.pdbx_seq_one_letter_code
_entity_poly.pdbx_strand_id
1 'polypeptide(L)'
;MTENQVGGVREAAQQEGAAVAHHAKEAAGEVSAAAQEQVGQVAREARAQANHVVRDVRDKVADTSRQAARYLDERGARGLLDSAQDFARRRPDAFLLGAAAAGFVVGRVAKSATDQQGKGQHVARRPEPVRPPEAQTRAPSTRVCGRGSRATPMGTTSGWRTR
;
A
#
# COMPACT_ATOMS: atom_id res chain seq x y z
N MET A 1 -32.40 -16.94 -20.22
CA MET A 1 -33.00 -15.80 -20.96
C MET A 1 -32.59 -14.43 -20.40
N THR A 2 -31.77 -14.34 -19.35
CA THR A 2 -31.46 -13.07 -18.64
C THR A 2 -30.04 -12.53 -18.85
N GLU A 3 -29.14 -13.28 -19.48
CA GLU A 3 -27.72 -12.89 -19.55
C GLU A 3 -27.41 -11.79 -20.59
N ASN A 4 -28.31 -11.57 -21.55
CA ASN A 4 -28.11 -10.59 -22.64
C ASN A 4 -28.76 -9.21 -22.39
N GLN A 5 -29.62 -9.09 -21.36
CA GLN A 5 -30.29 -7.82 -21.04
C GLN A 5 -29.44 -6.91 -20.13
N VAL A 6 -28.51 -7.50 -19.37
CA VAL A 6 -27.66 -6.77 -18.41
C VAL A 6 -26.54 -5.99 -19.10
N GLY A 7 -26.10 -6.44 -20.28
CA GLY A 7 -25.09 -5.76 -21.09
C GLY A 7 -25.57 -4.42 -21.65
N GLY A 8 -26.72 -4.43 -22.33
CA GLY A 8 -27.25 -3.24 -22.99
C GLY A 8 -27.62 -2.08 -22.05
N VAL A 9 -28.14 -2.38 -20.85
CA VAL A 9 -28.45 -1.35 -19.85
C VAL A 9 -27.16 -0.72 -19.27
N ARG A 10 -26.09 -1.51 -19.14
CA ARG A 10 -24.79 -1.04 -18.66
C ARG A 10 -24.06 -0.21 -19.72
N GLU A 11 -24.21 -0.56 -21.00
CA GLU A 11 -23.66 0.20 -22.14
C GLU A 11 -24.40 1.53 -22.33
N ALA A 12 -25.73 1.53 -22.23
CA ALA A 12 -26.54 2.76 -22.27
C ALA A 12 -26.19 3.70 -21.11
N ALA A 13 -26.10 3.17 -19.88
CA ALA A 13 -25.69 3.95 -18.72
C ALA A 13 -24.25 4.46 -18.81
N GLN A 14 -23.34 3.72 -19.46
CA GLN A 14 -21.97 4.18 -19.69
C GLN A 14 -21.86 5.24 -20.78
N GLN A 15 -22.64 5.15 -21.85
CA GLN A 15 -22.64 6.14 -22.92
C GLN A 15 -23.16 7.50 -22.42
N GLU A 16 -24.23 7.51 -21.62
CA GLU A 16 -24.74 8.73 -21.00
C GLU A 16 -23.76 9.28 -19.95
N GLY A 17 -23.18 8.38 -19.14
CA GLY A 17 -22.19 8.75 -18.12
C GLY A 17 -20.91 9.33 -18.71
N ALA A 18 -20.48 8.88 -19.89
CA ALA A 18 -19.27 9.38 -20.55
C ALA A 18 -19.44 10.83 -21.03
N ALA A 19 -20.63 11.19 -21.54
CA ALA A 19 -20.93 12.55 -21.95
C ALA A 19 -20.96 13.52 -20.74
N VAL A 20 -21.60 13.10 -19.65
CA VAL A 20 -21.66 13.89 -18.40
C VAL A 20 -20.28 13.99 -17.74
N ALA A 21 -19.50 12.90 -17.74
CA ALA A 21 -18.15 12.88 -17.20
C ALA A 21 -17.21 13.80 -17.99
N HIS A 22 -17.36 13.89 -19.32
CA HIS A 22 -16.58 14.82 -20.13
C HIS A 22 -16.89 16.27 -19.75
N HIS A 23 -18.18 16.62 -19.64
CA HIS A 23 -18.61 17.97 -19.27
C HIS A 23 -18.19 18.35 -17.85
N ALA A 24 -18.23 17.39 -16.92
CA ALA A 24 -17.77 17.56 -15.54
C ALA A 24 -16.25 17.71 -15.46
N LYS A 25 -15.49 16.99 -16.29
CA LYS A 25 -14.02 17.04 -16.31
C LYS A 25 -13.51 18.35 -16.92
N GLU A 26 -14.23 18.89 -17.89
CA GLU A 26 -13.95 20.19 -18.49
C GLU A 26 -14.20 21.33 -17.48
N ALA A 27 -15.38 21.34 -16.84
CA ALA A 27 -15.69 22.29 -15.77
C ALA A 27 -14.73 22.15 -14.57
N ALA A 28 -14.39 20.91 -14.19
CA ALA A 28 -13.43 20.65 -13.13
C ALA A 28 -12.01 21.08 -13.55
N GLY A 29 -11.64 20.97 -14.82
CA GLY A 29 -10.34 21.40 -15.33
C GLY A 29 -10.10 22.89 -15.14
N GLU A 30 -11.13 23.71 -15.41
CA GLU A 30 -11.07 25.16 -15.27
C GLU A 30 -10.92 25.59 -13.80
N VAL A 31 -11.74 25.03 -12.90
CA VAL A 31 -11.66 25.28 -11.46
C VAL A 31 -10.35 24.73 -10.87
N SER A 32 -9.88 23.58 -11.36
CA SER A 32 -8.64 22.96 -10.91
C SER A 32 -7.42 23.77 -11.33
N ALA A 33 -7.43 24.35 -12.53
CA ALA A 33 -6.35 25.22 -12.99
C ALA A 33 -6.23 26.47 -12.11
N ALA A 34 -7.36 27.14 -11.83
CA ALA A 34 -7.41 28.31 -10.94
C ALA A 34 -6.97 27.96 -9.50
N ALA A 35 -7.39 26.79 -8.99
CA ALA A 35 -6.98 26.32 -7.68
C ALA A 35 -5.49 25.90 -7.62
N GLN A 36 -4.96 25.29 -8.68
CA GLN A 36 -3.55 24.89 -8.76
C GLN A 36 -2.60 26.08 -8.69
N GLU A 37 -2.97 27.22 -9.26
CA GLU A 37 -2.21 28.48 -9.20
C GLU A 37 -2.05 28.94 -7.74
N GLN A 38 -3.17 29.08 -7.03
CA GLN A 38 -3.22 29.57 -5.66
C GLN A 38 -2.60 28.58 -4.67
N VAL A 39 -2.95 27.30 -4.80
CA VAL A 39 -2.40 26.23 -3.97
C VAL A 39 -0.90 26.04 -4.26
N GLY A 40 -0.45 26.24 -5.50
CA GLY A 40 0.96 26.13 -5.87
C GLY A 40 1.83 27.19 -5.20
N GLN A 41 1.34 28.44 -5.09
CA GLN A 41 2.02 29.49 -4.34
C GLN A 41 2.05 29.18 -2.84
N VAL A 42 0.88 28.92 -2.24
CA VAL A 42 0.76 28.59 -0.81
C VAL A 42 1.58 27.35 -0.44
N ALA A 43 1.61 26.33 -1.29
CA ALA A 43 2.37 25.10 -1.04
C ALA A 43 3.87 25.30 -1.21
N ARG A 44 4.35 26.25 -2.02
CA ARG A 44 5.78 26.58 -2.10
C ARG A 44 6.24 27.30 -0.84
N GLU A 45 5.46 28.27 -0.39
CA GLU A 45 5.71 29.01 0.85
C GLU A 45 5.62 28.09 2.07
N ALA A 46 4.56 27.29 2.16
CA ALA A 46 4.38 26.29 3.21
C ALA A 46 5.47 25.22 3.20
N ARG A 47 6.01 24.81 2.03
CA ARG A 47 7.15 23.87 1.98
C ARG A 47 8.45 24.51 2.47
N ALA A 48 8.70 25.77 2.13
CA ALA A 48 9.87 26.49 2.61
C ALA A 48 9.83 26.63 4.15
N GLN A 49 8.68 27.00 4.71
CA GLN A 49 8.45 27.04 6.14
C GLN A 49 8.45 25.63 6.76
N ALA A 50 7.84 24.63 6.14
CA ALA A 50 7.83 23.27 6.68
C ALA A 50 9.23 22.65 6.73
N ASN A 51 10.10 22.90 5.74
CA ASN A 51 11.43 22.31 5.71
C ASN A 51 12.32 22.72 6.90
N HIS A 52 12.16 23.92 7.45
CA HIS A 52 12.90 24.33 8.67
C HIS A 52 12.35 23.61 9.91
N VAL A 53 11.02 23.61 10.10
CA VAL A 53 10.36 22.96 11.23
C VAL A 53 10.59 21.45 11.21
N VAL A 54 10.52 20.83 10.04
CA VAL A 54 10.68 19.38 9.88
C VAL A 54 12.09 18.93 10.25
N ARG A 55 13.13 19.75 10.03
CA ARG A 55 14.49 19.44 10.50
C ARG A 55 14.55 19.45 12.02
N ASP A 56 14.07 20.52 12.65
CA ASP A 56 14.07 20.67 14.11
C ASP A 56 13.21 19.61 14.83
N VAL A 57 12.07 19.26 14.22
CA VAL A 57 11.17 18.22 14.74
C VAL A 57 11.79 16.83 14.56
N ARG A 58 12.48 16.55 13.46
CA ARG A 58 13.17 15.26 13.30
C ARG A 58 14.22 15.03 14.37
N ASP A 59 15.01 16.06 14.68
CA ASP A 59 16.03 15.98 15.74
C ASP A 59 15.39 15.75 17.11
N LYS A 60 14.31 16.47 17.45
CA LYS A 60 13.58 16.29 18.71
C LYS A 60 12.81 14.96 18.80
N VAL A 61 12.30 14.45 17.68
CA VAL A 61 11.58 13.17 17.62
C VAL A 61 12.53 12.00 17.88
N ALA A 62 13.77 12.09 17.41
CA ALA A 62 14.80 11.08 17.71
C ALA A 62 15.03 10.96 19.23
N ASP A 63 15.06 12.07 19.96
CA ASP A 63 15.20 12.06 21.42
C ASP A 63 13.91 11.65 22.15
N THR A 64 12.75 12.10 21.67
CA THR A 64 11.44 11.82 22.30
C THR A 64 11.03 10.34 22.16
N SER A 65 11.50 9.64 21.11
CA SER A 65 11.17 8.24 20.84
C SER A 65 11.48 7.30 22.02
N ARG A 66 12.57 7.53 22.76
CA ARG A 66 12.94 6.75 23.95
C ARG A 66 11.97 6.95 25.11
N GLN A 67 11.38 8.12 25.23
CA GLN A 67 10.46 8.47 26.32
C GLN A 67 9.04 8.01 26.00
N ALA A 68 8.65 8.03 24.72
CA ALA A 68 7.40 7.47 24.23
C ALA A 68 7.29 5.96 24.50
N ALA A 69 8.39 5.21 24.31
CA ALA A 69 8.42 3.78 24.61
C ALA A 69 8.12 3.49 26.09
N ARG A 70 8.66 4.29 27.02
CA ARG A 70 8.38 4.14 28.46
C ARG A 70 6.95 4.52 28.82
N TYR A 71 6.39 5.55 28.18
CA TYR A 71 5.01 5.97 28.43
C TYR A 71 3.99 4.96 27.92
N LEU A 72 4.29 4.29 26.80
CA LEU A 72 3.48 3.19 26.27
C LEU A 72 3.53 1.95 27.19
N ASP A 73 4.69 1.64 27.77
CA ASP A 73 4.89 0.53 28.69
C ASP A 73 4.16 0.73 30.03
N GLU A 74 4.23 1.94 30.59
CA GLU A 74 3.62 2.26 31.88
C GLU A 74 2.10 2.52 31.83
N ARG A 75 1.58 3.09 30.74
CA ARG A 75 0.16 3.51 30.65
C ARG A 75 -0.69 2.68 29.68
N GLY A 76 -0.08 1.90 28.78
CA GLY A 76 -0.76 1.05 27.83
C GLY A 76 -1.74 1.76 26.88
N ALA A 77 -2.42 0.97 26.04
CA ALA A 77 -3.37 1.50 25.05
C ALA A 77 -4.57 2.24 25.66
N ARG A 78 -5.00 1.84 26.87
CA ARG A 78 -6.12 2.48 27.58
C ARG A 78 -5.81 3.91 28.00
N GLY A 79 -4.60 4.17 28.51
CA GLY A 79 -4.19 5.53 28.87
C GLY A 79 -4.01 6.45 27.67
N LEU A 80 -3.61 5.90 26.51
CA LEU A 80 -3.48 6.65 25.27
C LEU A 80 -4.86 7.07 24.71
N LEU A 81 -5.84 6.17 24.76
CA LEU A 81 -7.22 6.45 24.34
C LEU A 81 -7.89 7.48 25.24
N ASP A 82 -7.70 7.38 26.56
CA ASP A 82 -8.22 8.33 27.53
C ASP A 82 -7.63 9.74 27.30
N SER A 83 -6.32 9.82 27.07
CA SER A 83 -5.64 11.08 26.74
C SER A 83 -6.13 11.68 25.42
N ALA A 84 -6.33 10.84 24.38
CA ALA A 84 -6.86 11.29 23.09
C ALA A 84 -8.30 11.80 23.23
N GLN A 85 -9.11 11.15 24.08
CA GLN A 85 -10.48 11.54 24.37
C GLN A 85 -10.55 12.86 25.15
N ASP A 86 -9.69 13.05 26.16
CA ASP A 86 -9.58 14.33 26.89
C ASP A 86 -9.17 15.46 25.94
N PHE A 87 -8.21 15.19 25.05
CA PHE A 87 -7.74 16.15 24.05
C PHE A 87 -8.84 16.52 23.04
N ALA A 88 -9.58 15.53 22.54
CA ALA A 88 -10.70 15.74 21.63
C ALA A 88 -11.81 16.58 22.28
N ARG A 89 -12.08 16.38 23.58
CA ARG A 89 -13.09 17.14 24.32
C ARG A 89 -12.66 18.57 24.64
N ARG A 90 -11.38 18.80 24.92
CA ARG A 90 -10.85 20.14 25.26
C ARG A 90 -10.55 21.00 24.04
N ARG A 91 -10.15 20.40 22.91
CA ARG A 91 -9.80 21.11 21.67
C ARG A 91 -10.35 20.39 20.44
N PRO A 92 -11.65 20.54 20.17
CA PRO A 92 -12.30 19.84 19.06
C PRO A 92 -11.73 20.23 17.69
N ASP A 93 -11.30 21.47 17.53
CA ASP A 93 -10.68 22.03 16.32
C ASP A 93 -9.32 21.38 16.00
N ALA A 94 -8.42 21.31 16.98
CA ALA A 94 -7.11 20.71 16.82
C ALA A 94 -7.22 19.20 16.57
N PHE A 95 -8.15 18.51 17.24
CA PHE A 95 -8.37 17.08 17.04
C PHE A 95 -8.85 16.76 15.62
N LEU A 96 -9.80 17.53 15.07
CA LEU A 96 -10.30 17.32 13.71
C LEU A 96 -9.19 17.54 12.66
N LEU A 97 -8.43 18.62 12.79
CA LEU A 97 -7.31 18.90 11.89
C LEU A 97 -6.23 17.82 11.98
N GLY A 98 -5.89 17.39 13.20
CA GLY A 98 -4.93 16.31 13.45
C GLY A 98 -5.40 14.97 12.87
N ALA A 99 -6.66 14.61 13.09
CA ALA A 99 -7.25 13.38 12.58
C ALA A 99 -7.32 13.38 11.04
N ALA A 100 -7.67 14.51 10.42
CA ALA A 100 -7.67 14.65 8.96
C ALA A 100 -6.27 14.47 8.38
N ALA A 101 -5.26 15.12 8.98
CA ALA A 101 -3.87 14.97 8.55
C ALA A 101 -3.36 13.53 8.71
N ALA A 102 -3.61 12.91 9.87
CA ALA A 102 -3.25 11.52 10.14
C ALA A 102 -3.95 10.55 9.17
N GLY A 103 -5.26 10.73 8.97
CA GLY A 103 -6.06 9.96 8.03
C GLY A 103 -5.58 10.11 6.58
N PHE A 104 -5.18 11.31 6.16
CA PHE A 104 -4.62 11.54 4.82
C PHE A 104 -3.31 10.79 4.60
N VAL A 105 -2.42 10.76 5.60
CA VAL A 105 -1.15 10.00 5.53
C VAL A 105 -1.43 8.51 5.38
N VAL A 106 -2.31 7.95 6.22
CA VAL A 106 -2.70 6.53 6.14
C VAL A 106 -3.40 6.21 4.81
N GLY A 107 -4.33 7.07 4.40
CA GLY A 107 -5.06 6.93 3.13
C GLY A 107 -4.16 7.00 1.92
N ARG A 108 -3.12 7.86 1.94
CA ARG A 108 -2.09 7.93 0.89
C ARG A 108 -1.32 6.62 0.76
N VAL A 109 -0.93 6.01 1.89
CA VAL A 109 -0.24 4.71 1.88
C VAL A 109 -1.17 3.62 1.35
N ALA A 110 -2.41 3.55 1.83
CA ALA A 110 -3.39 2.55 1.39
C ALA A 110 -3.73 2.66 -0.11
N LYS A 111 -3.93 3.88 -0.63
CA LYS A 111 -4.18 4.15 -2.07
C LYS A 111 -3.05 3.63 -2.95
N SER A 112 -1.81 3.74 -2.47
CA SER A 112 -0.61 3.30 -3.18
C SER A 112 -0.57 1.77 -3.36
N ALA A 113 -1.06 1.03 -2.37
CA ALA A 113 -1.17 -0.42 -2.45
C ALA A 113 -2.33 -0.87 -3.37
N THR A 114 -3.44 -0.14 -3.39
CA THR A 114 -4.59 -0.43 -4.27
C THR A 114 -4.27 -0.20 -5.76
N ASP A 115 -3.42 0.78 -6.10
CA ASP A 115 -3.04 1.06 -7.50
C ASP A 115 -2.28 -0.11 -8.16
N GLN A 116 -1.57 -0.92 -7.37
CA GLN A 116 -0.80 -2.08 -7.86
C GLN A 116 -1.71 -3.26 -8.27
N GLN A 117 -2.91 -3.36 -7.71
CA GLN A 117 -3.81 -4.49 -7.95
C GLN A 117 -4.67 -4.30 -9.22
N GLY A 118 -4.74 -3.09 -9.77
CA GLY A 118 -5.57 -2.75 -10.93
C GLY A 118 -4.86 -2.77 -12.30
N LYS A 119 -3.53 -2.97 -12.36
CA LYS A 119 -2.74 -2.82 -13.61
C LYS A 119 -1.97 -4.05 -14.09
N GLY A 120 -2.20 -5.23 -13.51
CA GLY A 120 -1.32 -6.40 -13.73
C GLY A 120 -1.96 -7.73 -14.09
N GLN A 121 -3.27 -7.85 -14.34
CA GLN A 121 -3.89 -9.11 -14.76
C GLN A 121 -4.61 -8.99 -16.09
N HIS A 122 -3.87 -8.48 -17.07
CA HIS A 122 -4.02 -8.94 -18.46
C HIS A 122 -2.81 -9.82 -18.80
N VAL A 123 -2.52 -10.81 -17.95
CA VAL A 123 -1.84 -12.01 -18.45
C VAL A 123 -2.87 -12.64 -19.37
N ALA A 124 -2.66 -12.42 -20.67
CA ALA A 124 -3.38 -13.06 -21.74
C ALA A 124 -3.56 -14.53 -21.39
N ARG A 125 -4.77 -14.89 -20.97
CA ARG A 125 -5.22 -16.28 -20.94
C ARG A 125 -5.34 -16.67 -22.41
N ARG A 126 -4.20 -17.03 -23.02
CA ARG A 126 -4.16 -17.65 -24.33
C ARG A 126 -5.06 -18.89 -24.21
N PRO A 127 -6.10 -19.05 -25.03
CA PRO A 127 -6.87 -20.30 -25.06
C PRO A 127 -5.86 -21.41 -25.38
N GLU A 128 -5.66 -22.34 -24.46
CA GLU A 128 -4.89 -23.54 -24.77
C GLU A 128 -5.66 -24.29 -25.85
N PRO A 129 -5.08 -24.56 -27.03
CA PRO A 129 -5.70 -25.49 -27.96
C PRO A 129 -5.72 -26.84 -27.27
N VAL A 130 -6.93 -27.37 -27.04
CA VAL A 130 -7.12 -28.70 -26.46
C VAL A 130 -6.41 -29.70 -27.37
N ARG A 131 -5.28 -30.24 -26.90
CA ARG A 131 -4.58 -31.35 -27.57
C ARG A 131 -5.32 -32.65 -27.25
N PRO A 132 -5.68 -33.48 -28.25
CA PRO A 132 -6.24 -34.81 -27.99
C PRO A 132 -5.24 -35.71 -27.24
N PRO A 133 -5.70 -36.71 -26.48
CA PRO A 133 -4.82 -37.62 -25.75
C PRO A 133 -4.12 -38.57 -26.74
N GLU A 134 -2.94 -38.17 -27.23
CA GLU A 134 -2.06 -39.08 -27.96
C GLU A 134 -1.16 -39.87 -27.01
N ALA A 135 -1.21 -41.18 -27.20
CA ALA A 135 -0.54 -42.23 -26.47
C ALA A 135 0.94 -41.93 -26.20
N GLN A 136 1.32 -41.94 -24.92
CA GLN A 136 2.72 -41.90 -24.50
C GLN A 136 3.41 -43.25 -24.79
N THR A 137 3.81 -43.47 -26.03
CA THR A 137 4.82 -44.47 -26.40
C THR A 137 6.16 -44.00 -25.86
N ARG A 138 6.53 -44.49 -24.67
CA ARG A 138 7.82 -44.21 -24.03
C ARG A 138 8.91 -45.04 -24.71
N ALA A 139 9.65 -44.43 -25.63
CA ALA A 139 10.95 -44.91 -26.09
C ALA A 139 12.09 -44.17 -25.36
N PRO A 140 13.18 -44.84 -24.98
CA PRO A 140 14.22 -44.28 -24.11
C PRO A 140 15.23 -43.46 -24.91
N SER A 141 15.60 -42.29 -24.40
CA SER A 141 16.82 -41.61 -24.86
C SER A 141 17.75 -41.32 -23.68
N THR A 142 18.94 -41.82 -23.85
CA THR A 142 20.12 -41.73 -23.01
C THR A 142 20.77 -40.35 -23.14
N ARG A 143 21.25 -39.80 -22.02
CA ARG A 143 22.55 -39.11 -21.85
C ARG A 143 22.59 -38.47 -20.45
N VAL A 144 23.38 -38.97 -19.51
CA VAL A 144 24.85 -38.96 -19.32
C VAL A 144 25.36 -37.70 -18.60
N CYS A 145 25.96 -38.00 -17.44
CA CYS A 145 27.03 -37.33 -16.69
C CYS A 145 26.87 -35.91 -16.12
N GLY A 146 27.10 -35.81 -14.80
CA GLY A 146 27.62 -34.59 -14.22
C GLY A 146 27.73 -34.51 -12.70
N ARG A 147 28.70 -35.22 -12.11
CA ARG A 147 29.55 -34.70 -11.01
C ARG A 147 28.90 -34.44 -9.64
N GLY A 148 28.78 -35.49 -8.83
CA GLY A 148 28.68 -35.38 -7.37
C GLY A 148 30.07 -35.32 -6.73
N SER A 149 30.49 -34.13 -6.31
CA SER A 149 31.70 -33.91 -5.51
C SER A 149 31.38 -34.03 -4.01
N ARG A 150 32.24 -34.77 -3.30
CA ARG A 150 32.25 -35.03 -1.85
C ARG A 150 32.34 -33.77 -0.99
N ALA A 151 31.71 -33.81 0.19
CA ALA A 151 32.23 -33.20 1.43
C ALA A 151 31.60 -33.84 2.69
N THR A 152 32.36 -34.71 3.36
CA THR A 152 32.45 -34.84 4.84
C THR A 152 33.63 -33.96 5.28
N PRO A 153 33.76 -33.44 6.54
CA PRO A 153 33.55 -34.17 7.80
C PRO A 153 33.14 -33.29 9.03
N MET A 154 33.34 -33.89 10.22
CA MET A 154 33.37 -33.37 11.60
C MET A 154 32.09 -33.62 12.42
N GLY A 155 32.15 -34.24 13.60
CA GLY A 155 33.30 -34.57 14.44
C GLY A 155 32.90 -34.39 15.90
N THR A 156 32.68 -35.51 16.56
CA THR A 156 32.34 -35.71 17.98
C THR A 156 33.30 -35.01 18.96
N THR A 157 32.77 -34.51 20.08
CA THR A 157 33.41 -34.64 21.40
C THR A 157 32.32 -34.57 22.48
N SER A 158 31.90 -35.71 23.04
CA SER A 158 32.39 -36.33 24.28
C SER A 158 32.12 -35.50 25.54
N GLY A 159 30.99 -35.83 26.19
CA GLY A 159 30.64 -35.36 27.53
C GLY A 159 31.33 -36.21 28.58
N TRP A 160 32.07 -35.57 29.48
CA TRP A 160 32.74 -36.23 30.58
C TRP A 160 31.84 -36.31 31.81
N ARG A 161 31.94 -37.48 32.43
CA ARG A 161 31.14 -38.03 33.52
C ARG A 161 31.81 -37.71 34.85
N THR A 162 31.06 -37.15 35.78
CA THR A 162 31.42 -36.98 37.19
C THR A 162 31.12 -38.27 37.97
N ARG A 163 32.12 -38.78 38.70
CA ARG A 163 31.96 -39.38 40.03
C ARG A 163 33.29 -39.47 40.75
#